data_AF-A0AAD3CVE6-F1
#
_entry.id   AF-A0AAD3CVE6-F1
#
_cell.length_a   1.000
_cell.length_b   1.000
_cell.length_c   1.000
_cell.angle_alpha   90.00
_cell.angle_beta   90.00
_cell.angle_gamma   90.00
#
_symmetry.space_group_name_H-M   'P 1'
#
loop_
_entity.id
_entity.type
_entity.pdbx_description
1 polymer ?
#
loop_
_entity_poly.entity_id
_entity_poly.type
_entity_poly.pdbx_seq_one_letter_code
_entity_poly.pdbx_strand_id
1 'polypeptide(L)'
;MGFARQNVADVAISSLLHDSAPLFDVTRKGKIFTMFRHPVDRMVSMFYFMQDNVWKKPTTFNAELANISIENFFVKSLGENNWHVRYLTNQLTKAFVDENDFKLAKEIMRRKVLVGLLSDKDESFARFSKQFKWSSSDPQVNECQTRKLQWDWSLRNPHEVEALEGNRLWELISGQNKYDMQLYEYAKVLFEEQRQLFQ
;
A
#
# COMPACT_ATOMS: atom_id res chain seq x y z
N MET A 1 -21.68 11.72 0.26
CA MET A 1 -20.41 12.41 -0.06
C MET A 1 -20.68 13.67 -0.91
N GLY A 2 -21.05 14.79 -0.29
CA GLY A 2 -21.41 16.04 -0.99
C GLY A 2 -20.23 16.88 -1.47
N PHE A 3 -19.06 16.73 -0.82
CA PHE A 3 -17.88 17.56 -1.09
C PHE A 3 -17.35 17.43 -2.53
N ALA A 4 -17.39 16.24 -3.13
CA ALA A 4 -16.97 16.04 -4.51
C ALA A 4 -17.93 16.69 -5.52
N ARG A 5 -19.20 16.96 -5.15
CA ARG A 5 -20.13 17.74 -5.99
C ARG A 5 -19.90 19.24 -5.86
N GLN A 6 -19.36 19.69 -4.73
CA GLN A 6 -19.09 21.08 -4.43
C GLN A 6 -17.67 21.52 -4.85
N ASN A 7 -16.86 20.60 -5.40
CA ASN A 7 -15.49 20.86 -5.86
C ASN A 7 -14.58 21.45 -4.76
N VAL A 8 -14.76 21.00 -3.52
CA VAL A 8 -14.01 21.52 -2.35
C VAL A 8 -12.84 20.62 -1.92
N ALA A 9 -12.54 19.56 -2.68
CA ALA A 9 -11.42 18.66 -2.39
C ALA A 9 -10.79 18.12 -3.67
N ASP A 10 -9.46 18.20 -3.75
CA ASP A 10 -8.67 17.69 -4.87
C ASP A 10 -8.23 16.22 -4.70
N VAL A 11 -8.21 15.73 -3.44
CA VAL A 11 -7.76 14.38 -3.09
C VAL A 11 -8.68 13.77 -2.04
N ALA A 12 -9.04 12.50 -2.23
CA ALA A 12 -9.70 11.68 -1.23
C ALA A 12 -8.82 10.47 -0.91
N ILE A 13 -8.50 10.28 0.38
CA ILE A 13 -7.73 9.13 0.87
C ILE A 13 -8.72 8.23 1.61
N SER A 14 -8.81 6.96 1.22
CA SER A 14 -9.71 5.99 1.84
C SER A 14 -9.09 4.61 1.86
N SER A 15 -9.27 3.91 2.98
CA SER A 15 -9.05 2.46 3.13
C SER A 15 -10.24 1.64 2.64
N LEU A 16 -11.19 2.24 1.91
CA LEU A 16 -12.36 1.59 1.33
C LEU A 16 -12.50 2.08 -0.12
N LEU A 17 -11.63 1.56 -1.01
CA LEU A 17 -11.56 2.00 -2.40
C LEU A 17 -12.92 1.93 -3.11
N HIS A 18 -13.64 0.82 -2.95
CA HIS A 18 -14.93 0.62 -3.60
C HIS A 18 -16.02 1.53 -3.04
N ASP A 19 -16.01 1.83 -1.75
CA ASP A 19 -16.95 2.76 -1.13
C ASP A 19 -16.71 4.22 -1.56
N SER A 20 -15.49 4.51 -2.04
CA SER A 20 -15.16 5.81 -2.64
C SER A 20 -15.56 5.94 -4.11
N ALA A 21 -15.91 4.84 -4.79
CA ALA A 21 -16.30 4.86 -6.20
C ALA A 21 -17.44 5.85 -6.53
N PRO A 22 -18.47 6.06 -5.67
CA PRO A 22 -19.52 7.05 -5.91
C PRO A 22 -19.06 8.51 -5.92
N LEU A 23 -17.80 8.81 -5.54
CA LEU A 23 -17.21 10.13 -5.74
C LEU A 23 -17.03 10.46 -7.22
N PHE A 24 -16.91 9.42 -8.05
CA PHE A 24 -16.63 9.53 -9.48
C PHE A 24 -17.87 9.18 -10.30
N ASP A 25 -18.03 9.87 -11.43
CA ASP A 25 -19.10 9.61 -12.40
C ASP A 25 -18.64 9.96 -13.83
N VAL A 26 -19.57 9.96 -14.77
CA VAL A 26 -19.28 10.26 -16.19
C VAL A 26 -18.71 11.66 -16.41
N THR A 27 -19.04 12.64 -15.55
CA THR A 27 -18.54 14.02 -15.65
C THR A 27 -17.37 14.29 -14.70
N ARG A 28 -17.17 13.45 -13.68
CA ARG A 28 -16.13 13.59 -12.65
C ARG A 28 -15.30 12.32 -12.58
N LYS A 29 -14.32 12.23 -13.47
CA LYS A 29 -13.40 11.08 -13.52
C LYS A 29 -12.25 11.29 -12.54
N GLY A 30 -12.09 10.38 -11.60
CA GLY A 30 -10.89 10.30 -10.76
C GLY A 30 -9.82 9.40 -11.38
N LYS A 31 -8.58 9.63 -11.00
CA LYS A 31 -7.51 8.64 -11.15
C LYS A 31 -7.11 8.14 -9.77
N ILE A 32 -7.00 6.83 -9.63
CA ILE A 32 -6.44 6.24 -8.42
C ILE A 32 -4.93 6.36 -8.55
N PHE A 33 -4.25 6.73 -7.47
CA PHE A 33 -2.81 6.58 -7.35
C PHE A 33 -2.52 5.91 -6.01
N THR A 34 -1.46 5.10 -5.95
CA THR A 34 -1.08 4.42 -4.70
C THR A 34 0.39 4.04 -4.70
N MET A 35 0.94 3.86 -3.51
CA MET A 35 2.30 3.38 -3.29
C MET A 35 2.27 1.88 -2.99
N PHE A 36 3.03 1.10 -3.75
CA PHE A 36 3.27 -0.31 -3.46
C PHE A 36 4.60 -0.48 -2.73
N ARG A 37 4.60 -1.35 -1.73
CA ARG A 37 5.80 -1.81 -1.03
C ARG A 37 5.94 -3.30 -1.28
N HIS A 38 7.18 -3.79 -1.31
CA HIS A 38 7.45 -5.21 -1.39
C HIS A 38 6.60 -5.97 -0.34
N PRO A 39 5.83 -7.00 -0.72
CA PRO A 39 4.85 -7.62 0.18
C PRO A 39 5.49 -8.17 1.46
N VAL A 40 6.69 -8.75 1.37
CA VAL A 40 7.40 -9.25 2.56
C VAL A 40 7.72 -8.11 3.53
N ASP A 41 8.33 -7.03 3.06
CA ASP A 41 8.65 -5.86 3.89
C ASP A 41 7.39 -5.22 4.51
N ARG A 42 6.28 -5.22 3.76
CA ARG A 42 4.98 -4.76 4.28
C ARG A 42 4.52 -5.63 5.44
N MET A 43 4.60 -6.96 5.30
CA MET A 43 4.17 -7.91 6.33
C MET A 43 5.02 -7.82 7.59
N VAL A 44 6.34 -7.72 7.44
CA VAL A 44 7.25 -7.51 8.58
C VAL A 44 6.93 -6.19 9.28
N SER A 45 6.78 -5.11 8.51
CA SER A 45 6.41 -3.80 9.05
C SER A 45 5.05 -3.79 9.75
N MET A 46 4.07 -4.56 9.24
CA MET A 46 2.76 -4.72 9.85
C MET A 46 2.84 -5.45 11.19
N PHE A 47 3.62 -6.53 11.26
CA PHE A 47 3.84 -7.27 12.50
C PHE A 47 4.36 -6.35 13.62
N TYR A 48 5.45 -5.62 13.36
CA TYR A 48 6.02 -4.70 14.34
C TYR A 48 5.07 -3.55 14.69
N PHE A 49 4.34 -3.02 13.69
CA PHE A 49 3.30 -2.03 13.96
C PHE A 49 2.24 -2.56 14.92
N MET A 50 1.70 -3.75 14.68
CA MET A 50 0.65 -4.35 15.54
C MET A 50 1.19 -4.65 16.94
N GLN A 51 2.42 -5.14 17.05
CA GLN A 51 3.04 -5.43 18.33
C GLN A 51 3.08 -4.17 19.22
N ASP A 52 3.59 -3.06 18.70
CA ASP A 52 3.78 -1.83 19.49
C ASP A 52 2.54 -0.96 19.61
N ASN A 53 1.67 -0.97 18.60
CA ASN A 53 0.52 -0.05 18.52
C ASN A 53 -0.82 -0.69 18.86
N VAL A 54 -0.90 -2.02 18.94
CA VAL A 54 -2.13 -2.73 19.28
C VAL A 54 -1.91 -3.62 20.49
N TRP A 55 -1.03 -4.62 20.39
CA TRP A 55 -0.98 -5.69 21.39
C TRP A 55 -0.25 -5.32 22.68
N LYS A 56 0.68 -4.34 22.65
CA LYS A 56 1.34 -3.79 23.84
C LYS A 56 0.63 -2.58 24.45
N LYS A 57 -0.44 -2.05 23.83
CA LYS A 57 -1.16 -0.89 24.37
C LYS A 57 -1.98 -1.29 25.60
N PRO A 58 -2.00 -0.48 26.67
CA PRO A 58 -2.73 -0.84 27.90
C PRO A 58 -4.22 -1.15 27.67
N THR A 59 -4.88 -0.48 26.72
CA THR A 59 -6.31 -0.63 26.44
C THR A 59 -6.65 -1.84 25.58
N THR A 60 -5.69 -2.39 24.84
CA THR A 60 -5.88 -3.52 23.90
C THR A 60 -4.85 -4.62 24.11
N PHE A 61 -4.31 -4.70 25.34
CA PHE A 61 -3.21 -5.58 25.66
C PHE A 61 -3.59 -7.04 25.41
N ASN A 62 -2.74 -7.76 24.68
CA ASN A 62 -2.88 -9.18 24.44
C ASN A 62 -1.57 -9.88 24.83
N ALA A 63 -1.58 -10.63 25.92
CA ALA A 63 -0.38 -11.27 26.48
C ALA A 63 0.27 -12.29 25.52
N GLU A 64 -0.53 -13.00 24.71
CA GLU A 64 -0.04 -13.96 23.73
C GLU A 64 0.65 -13.24 22.57
N LEU A 65 0.01 -12.21 22.02
CA LEU A 65 0.49 -11.52 20.82
C LEU A 65 1.56 -10.46 21.11
N ALA A 66 1.60 -9.91 22.34
CA ALA A 66 2.60 -8.90 22.71
C ALA A 66 4.03 -9.44 22.65
N ASN A 67 4.22 -10.75 22.91
CA ASN A 67 5.51 -11.42 22.96
C ASN A 67 5.68 -12.53 21.91
N ILE A 68 4.76 -12.67 20.96
CA ILE A 68 4.89 -13.66 19.89
C ILE A 68 6.08 -13.29 19.00
N SER A 69 6.85 -14.28 18.57
CA SER A 69 7.88 -14.07 17.54
C SER A 69 7.24 -13.90 16.16
N ILE A 70 7.90 -13.15 15.27
CA ILE A 70 7.42 -12.94 13.90
C ILE A 70 7.21 -14.27 13.16
N GLU A 71 8.10 -15.24 13.35
CA GLU A 71 7.98 -16.56 12.73
C GLU A 71 6.71 -17.28 13.21
N ASN A 72 6.47 -17.32 14.53
CA ASN A 72 5.28 -17.96 15.09
C ASN A 72 3.99 -17.24 14.67
N PHE A 73 4.04 -15.92 14.51
CA PHE A 73 2.91 -15.14 13.99
C PHE A 73 2.49 -15.61 12.59
N PHE A 74 3.45 -15.82 11.70
CA PHE A 74 3.17 -16.33 10.35
C PHE A 74 2.86 -17.83 10.33
N VAL A 75 3.53 -18.66 11.13
CA VAL A 75 3.22 -20.09 11.25
C VAL A 75 1.76 -20.29 11.69
N LYS A 76 1.28 -19.49 12.64
CA LYS A 76 -0.13 -19.50 13.09
C LYS A 76 -1.11 -18.85 12.11
N SER A 77 -0.64 -18.37 10.95
CA SER A 77 -1.46 -17.68 9.94
C SER A 77 -2.25 -16.49 10.50
N LEU A 78 -1.66 -15.75 11.44
CA LEU A 78 -2.28 -14.57 12.06
C LEU A 78 -2.08 -13.29 11.26
N GLY A 79 -1.19 -13.32 10.25
CA GLY A 79 -0.97 -12.22 9.33
C GLY A 79 -2.04 -12.13 8.25
N GLU A 80 -2.30 -10.90 7.79
CA GLU A 80 -3.05 -10.69 6.55
C GLU A 80 -2.37 -11.42 5.37
N ASN A 81 -3.18 -11.86 4.41
CA ASN A 81 -2.67 -12.53 3.22
C ASN A 81 -3.24 -11.93 1.93
N ASN A 82 -2.38 -11.71 0.94
CA ASN A 82 -2.73 -11.17 -0.38
C ASN A 82 -3.59 -9.89 -0.27
N TRP A 83 -3.23 -9.01 0.67
CA TRP A 83 -4.06 -7.87 1.05
C TRP A 83 -4.31 -6.93 -0.13
N HIS A 84 -3.30 -6.65 -0.97
CA HIS A 84 -3.49 -5.77 -2.12
C HIS A 84 -4.45 -6.36 -3.15
N VAL A 85 -4.34 -7.67 -3.45
CA VAL A 85 -5.28 -8.35 -4.34
C VAL A 85 -6.70 -8.25 -3.78
N ARG A 86 -6.91 -8.63 -2.51
CA ARG A 86 -8.22 -8.54 -1.85
C ARG A 86 -8.80 -7.13 -1.87
N TYR A 87 -7.94 -6.15 -1.61
CA TYR A 87 -8.32 -4.74 -1.56
C TYR A 87 -8.78 -4.23 -2.92
N LEU A 88 -8.00 -4.48 -3.96
CA LEU A 88 -8.34 -4.07 -5.32
C LEU A 88 -9.62 -4.74 -5.83
N THR A 89 -9.86 -6.01 -5.46
CA THR A 89 -11.01 -6.79 -5.94
C THR A 89 -12.26 -6.70 -5.07
N ASN A 90 -12.21 -5.99 -3.94
CA ASN A 90 -13.27 -5.94 -2.93
C ASN A 90 -13.57 -7.29 -2.26
N GLN A 91 -12.57 -8.16 -2.10
CA GLN A 91 -12.70 -9.52 -1.56
C GLN A 91 -12.04 -9.66 -0.18
N LEU A 92 -12.26 -8.67 0.69
CA LEU A 92 -11.61 -8.60 2.01
C LEU A 92 -11.95 -9.80 2.91
N THR A 93 -13.20 -10.28 2.84
CA THR A 93 -13.72 -11.37 3.69
C THR A 93 -13.73 -12.74 3.01
N LYS A 94 -13.33 -12.81 1.72
CA LYS A 94 -13.31 -14.07 0.97
C LYS A 94 -12.34 -15.05 1.65
N ALA A 95 -12.74 -16.31 1.84
CA ALA A 95 -11.88 -17.28 2.54
C ALA A 95 -10.50 -17.44 1.87
N PHE A 96 -10.48 -17.57 0.53
CA PHE A 96 -9.25 -17.76 -0.23
C PHE A 96 -9.22 -16.85 -1.45
N VAL A 97 -8.04 -16.27 -1.73
CA VAL A 97 -7.76 -15.56 -2.98
C VAL A 97 -7.39 -16.59 -4.04
N ASP A 98 -8.01 -16.49 -5.21
CA ASP A 98 -7.74 -17.36 -6.34
C ASP A 98 -7.14 -16.60 -7.54
N GLU A 99 -6.88 -17.33 -8.62
CA GLU A 99 -6.29 -16.76 -9.84
C GLU A 99 -7.20 -15.74 -10.53
N ASN A 100 -8.52 -15.86 -10.40
CA ASN A 100 -9.45 -14.91 -10.99
C ASN A 100 -9.40 -13.57 -10.24
N ASP A 101 -9.29 -13.60 -8.92
CA ASP A 101 -9.08 -12.38 -8.12
C ASP A 101 -7.77 -11.70 -8.54
N PHE A 102 -6.68 -12.48 -8.68
CA PHE A 102 -5.40 -11.94 -9.12
C PHE A 102 -5.48 -11.30 -10.51
N LYS A 103 -6.12 -11.96 -11.49
CA LYS A 103 -6.32 -11.41 -12.84
C LYS A 103 -7.13 -10.12 -12.81
N LEU A 104 -8.19 -10.06 -11.99
CA LEU A 104 -8.99 -8.87 -11.81
C LEU A 104 -8.18 -7.73 -11.16
N ALA A 105 -7.38 -8.02 -10.13
CA ALA A 105 -6.50 -7.05 -9.49
C ALA A 105 -5.49 -6.45 -10.48
N LYS A 106 -4.87 -7.29 -11.33
CA LYS A 106 -3.98 -6.82 -12.41
C LYS A 106 -4.69 -5.88 -13.37
N GLU A 107 -5.90 -6.23 -13.81
CA GLU A 107 -6.66 -5.41 -14.76
C GLU A 107 -7.09 -4.08 -14.15
N ILE A 108 -7.50 -4.07 -12.87
CA ILE A 108 -7.80 -2.85 -12.12
C ILE A 108 -6.55 -1.97 -12.03
N MET A 109 -5.41 -2.55 -11.65
CA MET A 109 -4.15 -1.83 -11.52
C MET A 109 -3.74 -1.19 -12.85
N ARG A 110 -3.69 -1.98 -13.92
CA ARG A 110 -3.30 -1.53 -15.27
C ARG A 110 -4.16 -0.39 -15.79
N ARG A 111 -5.47 -0.42 -15.54
CA ARG A 111 -6.41 0.53 -16.16
C ARG A 111 -6.75 1.75 -15.32
N LYS A 112 -6.66 1.63 -13.99
CA LYS A 112 -7.22 2.64 -13.09
C LYS A 112 -6.20 3.27 -12.16
N VAL A 113 -5.02 2.67 -12.00
CA VAL A 113 -4.05 3.05 -10.97
C VAL A 113 -2.79 3.65 -11.60
N LEU A 114 -2.45 4.87 -11.20
CA LEU A 114 -1.09 5.40 -11.32
C LEU A 114 -0.24 4.78 -10.20
N VAL A 115 0.72 3.95 -10.61
CA VAL A 115 1.54 3.16 -9.69
C VAL A 115 2.69 4.00 -9.18
N GLY A 116 2.92 3.96 -7.87
CA GLY A 116 4.16 4.37 -7.23
C GLY A 116 4.78 3.19 -6.49
N LEU A 117 6.10 3.22 -6.31
CA LEU A 117 6.87 2.24 -5.57
C LEU A 117 7.53 2.91 -4.38
N LEU A 118 7.40 2.33 -3.19
CA LEU A 118 8.02 2.88 -1.99
C LEU A 118 9.56 2.81 -2.04
N SER A 119 10.13 1.81 -2.74
CA SER A 119 11.56 1.76 -3.04
C SER A 119 12.05 2.97 -3.82
N ASP A 120 11.17 3.53 -4.66
CA ASP A 120 11.44 4.65 -5.57
C ASP A 120 10.51 5.82 -5.23
N LYS A 121 10.41 6.12 -3.93
CA LYS A 121 9.43 7.09 -3.41
C LYS A 121 9.56 8.48 -4.02
N ASP A 122 10.79 8.97 -4.22
CA ASP A 122 11.02 10.32 -4.74
C ASP A 122 10.51 10.44 -6.18
N GLU A 123 10.82 9.46 -7.03
CA GLU A 123 10.31 9.37 -8.40
C GLU A 123 8.78 9.17 -8.42
N SER A 124 8.25 8.33 -7.53
CA SER A 124 6.81 8.10 -7.42
C SER A 124 6.05 9.38 -7.10
N PHE A 125 6.53 10.16 -6.13
CA PHE A 125 5.94 11.44 -5.78
C PHE A 125 6.12 12.49 -6.87
N ALA A 126 7.27 12.52 -7.56
CA ALA A 126 7.47 13.40 -8.71
C ALA A 126 6.43 13.13 -9.82
N ARG A 127 6.14 11.85 -10.11
CA ARG A 127 5.11 11.44 -11.07
C ARG A 127 3.71 11.80 -10.62
N PHE A 128 3.37 11.61 -9.34
CA PHE A 128 2.08 12.02 -8.79
C PHE A 128 1.90 13.54 -8.90
N SER A 129 2.90 14.31 -8.48
CA SER A 129 2.89 15.77 -8.57
C SER A 129 2.74 16.25 -10.02
N LYS A 130 3.41 15.62 -10.99
CA LYS A 130 3.23 15.94 -12.42
C LYS A 130 1.84 15.55 -12.94
N GLN A 131 1.33 14.37 -12.59
CA GLN A 131 0.01 13.90 -13.03
C GLN A 131 -1.14 14.78 -12.51
N PHE A 132 -1.06 15.20 -11.26
CA PHE A 132 -2.13 15.93 -10.56
C PHE A 132 -1.84 17.44 -10.44
N LYS A 133 -0.73 17.91 -11.02
CA LYS A 133 -0.30 19.32 -11.03
C LYS A 133 -0.09 19.89 -9.63
N TRP A 134 0.43 19.09 -8.70
CA TRP A 134 0.77 19.53 -7.33
C TRP A 134 2.13 20.24 -7.24
N SER A 135 2.40 21.15 -8.17
CA SER A 135 3.62 21.97 -8.16
C SER A 135 3.39 23.28 -7.41
N SER A 136 4.33 23.63 -6.54
CA SER A 136 4.38 24.96 -5.93
C SER A 136 5.72 25.63 -6.23
N SER A 137 5.70 26.91 -6.57
CA SER A 137 6.90 27.74 -6.66
C SER A 137 7.40 28.22 -5.30
N ASP A 138 6.62 28.01 -4.23
CA ASP A 138 6.98 28.39 -2.87
C ASP A 138 8.07 27.45 -2.31
N PRO A 139 9.27 27.97 -1.99
CA PRO A 139 10.35 27.19 -1.42
C PRO A 139 9.97 26.48 -0.11
N GLN A 140 9.11 27.08 0.72
CA GLN A 140 8.69 26.49 2.00
C GLN A 140 7.82 25.24 1.78
N VAL A 141 6.98 25.25 0.74
CA VAL A 141 6.17 24.08 0.36
C VAL A 141 7.08 22.95 -0.12
N ASN A 142 8.08 23.25 -0.94
CA ASN A 142 9.03 22.25 -1.45
C ASN A 142 9.91 21.67 -0.34
N GLU A 143 10.35 22.50 0.62
CA GLU A 143 11.08 22.05 1.80
C GLU A 143 10.21 21.15 2.68
N CYS A 144 8.96 21.54 2.93
CA CYS A 144 8.01 20.74 3.70
C CYS A 144 7.75 19.37 3.05
N GLN A 145 7.53 19.34 1.73
CA GLN A 145 7.38 18.11 0.97
C GLN A 145 8.61 17.21 1.12
N THR A 146 9.81 17.76 0.87
CA THR A 146 11.08 17.02 1.02
C THR A 146 11.23 16.45 2.42
N ARG A 147 10.98 17.26 3.46
CA ARG A 147 11.05 16.82 4.86
C ARG A 147 10.07 15.68 5.14
N LYS A 148 8.82 15.77 4.68
CA LYS A 148 7.81 14.72 4.90
C LYS A 148 8.11 13.42 4.14
N LEU A 149 8.70 13.52 2.95
CA LEU A 149 9.06 12.35 2.14
C LEU A 149 10.33 11.65 2.64
N GLN A 150 11.31 12.40 3.14
CA GLN A 150 12.62 11.87 3.46
C GLN A 150 12.89 11.69 4.97
N TRP A 151 12.35 12.56 5.84
CA TRP A 151 12.78 12.69 7.23
C TRP A 151 11.67 12.36 8.24
N ASP A 152 10.48 12.92 8.01
CA ASP A 152 9.36 12.93 8.97
C ASP A 152 8.32 11.82 8.69
N TRP A 153 8.76 10.58 8.46
CA TRP A 153 7.79 9.49 8.33
C TRP A 153 7.26 9.07 9.71
N SER A 154 6.18 9.72 10.15
CA SER A 154 5.41 9.30 11.33
C SER A 154 4.99 7.84 11.16
N LEU A 155 5.24 6.99 12.17
CA LEU A 155 5.01 5.54 12.16
C LEU A 155 6.07 4.71 11.41
N ARG A 156 7.25 5.26 11.13
CA ARG A 156 8.42 4.41 10.83
C ARG A 156 8.70 3.55 12.06
N ASN A 157 8.39 2.25 11.98
CA ASN A 157 8.78 1.28 12.99
C ASN A 157 10.11 0.68 12.54
N PRO A 158 11.27 1.19 13.01
CA PRO A 158 12.54 0.55 12.72
C PRO A 158 12.51 -0.86 13.29
N HIS A 159 12.85 -1.83 12.46
CA HIS A 159 13.01 -3.22 12.84
C HIS A 159 14.19 -3.79 12.07
N GLU A 160 14.82 -4.82 12.64
CA GLU A 160 15.88 -5.53 11.94
C GLU A 160 15.34 -6.20 10.68
N VAL A 161 16.18 -6.28 9.66
CA VAL A 161 15.83 -6.99 8.42
C VAL A 161 15.94 -8.49 8.70
N GLU A 162 14.84 -9.08 9.15
CA GLU A 162 14.79 -10.50 9.53
C GLU A 162 14.36 -11.40 8.37
N ALA A 163 13.55 -10.89 7.45
CA ALA A 163 13.06 -11.65 6.29
C ALA A 163 13.94 -11.37 5.07
N LEU A 164 15.00 -12.18 4.92
CA LEU A 164 15.88 -12.14 3.76
C LEU A 164 15.43 -13.18 2.74
N GLU A 165 15.53 -12.84 1.45
CA GLU A 165 15.17 -13.76 0.37
C GLU A 165 15.86 -15.12 0.52
N GLY A 166 15.06 -16.18 0.42
CA GLY A 166 15.51 -17.57 0.59
C GLY A 166 15.61 -18.07 2.03
N ASN A 167 15.40 -17.22 3.04
CA ASN A 167 15.30 -17.71 4.42
C ASN A 167 13.89 -18.20 4.76
N ARG A 168 13.76 -18.98 5.84
CA ARG A 168 12.48 -19.60 6.24
C ARG A 168 11.36 -18.58 6.44
N LEU A 169 11.67 -17.43 7.04
CA LEU A 169 10.67 -16.39 7.30
C LEU A 169 10.16 -15.77 5.99
N TRP A 170 11.05 -15.52 5.04
CA TRP A 170 10.71 -15.05 3.70
C TRP A 170 9.81 -16.05 2.98
N GLU A 171 10.14 -17.34 3.00
CA GLU A 171 9.34 -18.39 2.37
C GLU A 171 7.92 -18.47 2.96
N LEU A 172 7.80 -18.39 4.29
CA LEU A 172 6.49 -18.36 4.97
C LEU A 172 5.65 -17.15 4.52
N ILE A 173 6.24 -15.96 4.56
CA ILE A 173 5.53 -14.71 4.24
C ILE A 173 5.16 -14.66 2.75
N SER A 174 6.14 -14.91 1.87
CA SER A 174 5.95 -14.88 0.42
C SER A 174 4.99 -15.97 -0.06
N GLY A 175 5.01 -17.16 0.56
CA GLY A 175 4.05 -18.23 0.30
C GLY A 175 2.62 -17.84 0.63
N GLN A 176 2.39 -17.25 1.81
CA GLN A 176 1.06 -16.74 2.20
C GLN A 176 0.59 -15.58 1.32
N ASN A 177 1.52 -14.78 0.80
CA ASN A 177 1.26 -13.60 -0.02
C ASN A 177 1.60 -13.79 -1.51
N LYS A 178 1.50 -15.03 -2.02
CA LYS A 178 1.93 -15.39 -3.38
C LYS A 178 1.37 -14.46 -4.47
N TYR A 179 0.10 -14.09 -4.40
CA TYR A 179 -0.50 -13.22 -5.42
C TYR A 179 -0.11 -11.76 -5.24
N ASP A 180 0.06 -11.29 -4.01
CA ASP A 180 0.62 -9.96 -3.77
C ASP A 180 2.07 -9.86 -4.27
N MET A 181 2.88 -10.93 -4.14
CA MET A 181 4.23 -11.01 -4.70
C MET A 181 4.21 -10.84 -6.22
N GLN A 182 3.34 -11.60 -6.91
CA GLN A 182 3.20 -11.47 -8.37
C GLN A 182 2.62 -10.11 -8.79
N LEU A 183 1.71 -9.56 -7.99
CA LEU A 183 1.11 -8.27 -8.25
C LEU A 183 2.12 -7.14 -8.07
N TYR A 184 3.04 -7.24 -7.11
CA TYR A 184 4.13 -6.29 -6.91
C TYR A 184 5.12 -6.29 -8.09
N GLU A 185 5.51 -7.46 -8.59
CA GLU A 185 6.34 -7.54 -9.80
C GLU A 185 5.62 -6.93 -11.00
N TYR A 186 4.31 -7.15 -11.12
CA TYR A 186 3.52 -6.49 -12.16
C TYR A 186 3.44 -4.96 -11.95
N ALA A 187 3.35 -4.49 -10.70
CA ALA A 187 3.40 -3.07 -10.38
C ALA A 187 4.73 -2.44 -10.82
N LYS A 188 5.87 -3.13 -10.66
CA LYS A 188 7.17 -2.65 -11.18
C LYS A 188 7.18 -2.51 -12.70
N VAL A 189 6.60 -3.47 -13.41
CA VAL A 189 6.45 -3.39 -14.88
C VAL A 189 5.60 -2.17 -15.25
N LEU A 190 4.42 -2.01 -14.64
CA LEU A 190 3.56 -0.86 -14.88
C LEU A 190 4.22 0.46 -14.50
N PHE A 191 5.01 0.49 -13.44
CA PHE A 191 5.75 1.68 -13.04
C PHE A 191 6.69 2.12 -14.16
N GLU A 192 7.45 1.21 -14.78
CA GLU A 192 8.31 1.60 -15.91
C GLU A 192 7.52 1.95 -17.16
N GLU A 193 6.46 1.21 -17.50
CA GLU A 193 5.59 1.53 -18.66
C GLU A 193 4.96 2.92 -18.51
N GLN A 194 4.48 3.27 -17.32
CA GLN A 194 3.85 4.54 -17.00
C GLN A 194 4.83 5.72 -17.05
N ARG A 195 6.14 5.49 -17.09
CA ARG A 195 7.15 6.55 -17.27
C ARG A 195 6.91 7.34 -18.56
N GLN A 196 6.40 6.70 -19.61
CA GLN A 196 6.08 7.32 -20.89
C GLN A 196 5.00 8.41 -20.77
N LEU A 197 4.16 8.38 -19.72
CA LEU A 197 3.17 9.43 -19.45
C LEU A 197 3.82 10.75 -18.99
N PHE A 198 5.11 10.71 -18.63
CA PHE A 198 5.85 11.81 -18.02
C PHE A 198 7.11 12.20 -18.79
N GLN A 199 7.33 11.64 -19.98
CA GLN A 199 8.35 12.13 -20.91
C GLN A 199 7.91 13.43 -21.59
#